data_AF-D8RJ30-F1
#
_entry.id   AF-D8RJ30-F1
#
_cell.length_a   1.000
_cell.length_b   1.000
_cell.length_c   1.000
_cell.angle_alpha   90.00
_cell.angle_beta   90.00
_cell.angle_gamma   90.00
#
_symmetry.space_group_name_H-M   'P 1'
#
loop_
_entity.id
_entity.type
_entity.pdbx_description
1 polymer ?
#
loop_
_entity_poly.entity_id
_entity_poly.type
_entity_poly.pdbx_seq_one_letter_code
_entity_poly.pdbx_strand_id
1 'polypeptide(L)' 'CTNEIGQLQPCLAYVEGQVTAPSSDCCKGLLSVHTNRPVCLCILMSSSTSVNSSTATLLPSICKVDTDP' A
#
# COMPACT_ATOMS: atom_id res chain seq x y z
N CYS A 1 -11.92 5.08 -4.91
CA CYS A 1 -10.57 4.51 -5.00
C CYS A 1 -9.57 5.49 -5.60
N THR A 2 -9.88 6.28 -6.65
CA THR A 2 -8.89 7.20 -7.25
C THR A 2 -8.25 8.16 -6.24
N ASN A 3 -9.03 8.80 -5.36
CA ASN A 3 -8.50 9.70 -4.33
C ASN A 3 -7.67 8.95 -3.28
N GLU A 4 -8.14 7.77 -2.87
CA GLU A 4 -7.50 6.90 -1.89
C GLU A 4 -6.18 6.34 -2.42
N ILE A 5 -6.16 5.90 -3.67
CA ILE A 5 -4.96 5.44 -4.39
C ILE A 5 -3.98 6.60 -4.59
N GLY A 6 -4.48 7.82 -4.79
CA GLY A 6 -3.64 9.03 -4.79
C GLY A 6 -2.84 9.22 -3.50
N GLN A 7 -3.33 8.75 -2.35
CA GLN A 7 -2.59 8.76 -1.08
C GLN A 7 -1.45 7.72 -1.04
N LEU A 8 -1.46 6.75 -1.97
CA LEU A 8 -0.45 5.70 -2.09
C LEU A 8 0.63 6.02 -3.13
N GLN A 9 0.54 7.17 -3.83
CA GLN A 9 1.63 7.67 -4.69
C GLN A 9 3.03 7.59 -4.05
N PRO A 10 3.25 8.01 -2.78
CA PRO A 10 4.55 7.86 -2.14
C PRO A 10 4.99 6.41 -1.89
N CYS A 11 4.09 5.43 -1.99
CA CYS A 11 4.43 4.00 -1.91
C CYS A 11 4.97 3.44 -3.22
N LEU A 12 4.74 4.11 -4.35
CA LEU A 12 5.07 3.60 -5.68
C LEU A 12 6.57 3.24 -5.78
N ALA A 13 7.45 4.13 -5.32
CA ALA A 13 8.90 3.90 -5.33
C ALA A 13 9.32 2.65 -4.55
N TYR A 14 8.62 2.30 -3.46
CA TYR A 14 8.91 1.09 -2.69
C TYR A 14 8.37 -0.15 -3.40
N VAL A 15 7.15 -0.08 -3.94
CA VAL A 15 6.51 -1.17 -4.69
C VAL A 15 7.27 -1.51 -5.98
N GLU A 16 7.81 -0.49 -6.65
CA GLU A 16 8.65 -0.60 -7.85
C GLU A 16 10.09 -1.05 -7.51
N GLY A 17 10.46 -1.15 -6.23
CA GLY A 17 11.80 -1.55 -5.79
C GLY A 17 12.87 -0.47 -6.01
N GLN A 18 12.48 0.78 -6.27
CA GLN A 18 13.41 1.91 -6.33
C GLN A 18 13.99 2.26 -4.96
N VAL A 19 13.24 1.96 -3.89
CA VAL A 19 13.70 2.09 -2.50
C VAL A 19 13.48 0.79 -1.74
N THR A 20 14.35 0.51 -0.76
CA THR A 20 14.28 -0.68 0.09
C THR A 20 13.39 -0.51 1.32
N ALA A 21 12.92 0.71 1.61
CA ALA A 21 12.00 1.01 2.69
C ALA A 21 10.95 2.05 2.25
N PRO A 22 9.67 1.88 2.64
CA PRO A 22 8.63 2.87 2.36
C PRO A 22 8.85 4.14 3.20
N SER A 23 8.38 5.27 2.67
CA SER A 23 8.37 6.54 3.40
C SER A 23 7.26 6.56 4.47
N SER A 24 7.39 7.43 5.48
CA SER A 24 6.33 7.59 6.49
C SER A 24 5.00 8.05 5.88
N ASP A 25 5.04 8.86 4.81
CA ASP A 25 3.84 9.28 4.08
C ASP A 25 3.16 8.12 3.35
N CYS A 26 3.94 7.20 2.78
CA CYS A 26 3.40 5.96 2.23
C CYS A 26 2.61 5.18 3.30
N CYS A 27 3.20 4.98 4.49
CA CYS A 27 2.53 4.23 5.55
C CYS A 27 1.26 4.93 6.08
N LYS A 28 1.28 6.26 6.21
CA LYS A 28 0.09 7.04 6.59
C LYS A 28 -1.01 6.94 5.54
N GLY A 29 -0.65 7.03 4.26
CA GLY A 29 -1.58 6.83 3.15
C GLY A 29 -2.20 5.44 3.20
N LEU A 30 -1.37 4.39 3.34
CA LEU A 30 -1.81 3.00 3.43
C LEU A 30 -2.77 2.77 4.60
N LEU A 31 -2.44 3.27 5.79
CA LEU A 31 -3.30 3.18 6.97
C LEU A 31 -4.63 3.89 6.74
N SER A 32 -4.60 5.10 6.18
CA SER A 32 -5.80 5.88 5.90
C SER A 32 -6.74 5.17 4.92
N VAL A 33 -6.19 4.56 3.86
CA VAL A 33 -6.99 3.78 2.91
C VAL A 33 -7.51 2.49 3.55
N HIS A 34 -6.68 1.79 4.33
CA HIS A 34 -7.10 0.58 5.04
C HIS A 34 -8.25 0.85 6.00
N THR A 35 -8.17 1.91 6.80
CA THR A 35 -9.19 2.27 7.79
C THR A 35 -10.47 2.79 7.13
N ASN A 36 -10.38 3.64 6.11
CA ASN A 36 -11.57 4.27 5.52
C ASN A 36 -12.21 3.45 4.39
N ARG A 37 -11.38 2.80 3.56
CA ARG A 37 -11.75 2.23 2.26
C ARG A 37 -10.91 0.98 1.91
N PRO A 38 -10.95 -0.09 2.73
CA PRO A 38 -10.11 -1.28 2.54
C PRO A 38 -10.35 -1.98 1.20
N VAL A 39 -11.57 -1.89 0.66
CA VAL A 39 -11.92 -2.42 -0.68
C VAL A 39 -11.05 -1.84 -1.80
N CYS A 40 -10.62 -0.58 -1.68
CA CYS A 40 -9.78 0.06 -2.69
C CYS A 40 -8.37 -0.51 -2.74
N LEU A 41 -7.82 -0.94 -1.60
CA LEU A 41 -6.56 -1.67 -1.56
C LEU A 41 -6.70 -3.04 -2.23
N CYS A 42 -7.80 -3.73 -1.96
CA CYS A 42 -8.07 -5.03 -2.58
C CYS A 42 -8.14 -4.95 -4.11
N ILE A 43 -8.84 -3.93 -4.64
CA ILE A 43 -8.90 -3.65 -6.08
C ILE A 43 -7.51 -3.34 -6.64
N LEU A 44 -6.73 -2.49 -5.94
CA LEU A 44 -5.38 -2.16 -6.39
C LEU A 44 -4.49 -3.40 -6.46
N MET A 45 -4.50 -4.24 -5.42
CA MET A 45 -3.74 -5.49 -5.38
C MET A 45 -4.19 -6.49 -6.45
N SER A 46 -5.50 -6.53 -6.75
CA SER A 46 -6.07 -7.42 -7.78
C SER A 46 -5.74 -6.95 -9.21
N SER A 47 -5.65 -5.64 -9.44
CA SER A 47 -5.28 -5.05 -10.74
C SER A 47 -3.77 -4.95 -10.98
N SER A 48 -2.96 -5.06 -9.93
CA SER A 48 -1.51 -4.99 -10.05
C SER A 48 -0.98 -6.33 -10.56
N THR A 49 -0.83 -6.46 -11.86
CA THR A 49 -0.27 -7.67 -12.50
C THR A 49 1.26 -7.75 -12.40
N SER A 50 1.90 -6.68 -11.92
CA SER A 50 3.36 -6.50 -11.84
C SER A 50 3.89 -6.30 -10.41
N VAL A 51 3.02 -6.29 -9.38
CA VAL A 51 3.50 -6.31 -8.00
C VAL A 51 4.07 -7.68 -7.73
N ASN A 52 5.38 -7.74 -7.45
CA ASN A 52 5.94 -8.87 -6.75
C ASN A 52 5.11 -9.06 -5.48
N SER A 53 4.34 -10.14 -5.40
CA SER A 53 3.40 -10.44 -4.32
C SER A 53 4.08 -10.35 -2.94
N SER A 54 5.40 -10.59 -2.91
CA SER A 54 6.27 -10.40 -1.74
C SER A 54 6.31 -8.96 -1.24
N THR A 55 6.48 -7.95 -2.11
CA THR A 55 6.58 -6.55 -1.67
C THR A 55 5.24 -6.04 -1.15
N ALA A 56 4.14 -6.40 -1.83
CA ALA A 56 2.79 -6.01 -1.44
C ALA A 56 2.37 -6.58 -0.07
N THR A 57 2.80 -7.80 0.26
CA THR A 57 2.56 -8.43 1.58
C THR A 57 3.49 -7.89 2.68
N LEU A 58 4.64 -7.33 2.32
CA LEU A 58 5.55 -6.68 3.27
C LEU A 58 5.11 -5.26 3.67
N LEU A 59 4.41 -4.52 2.80
CA LEU A 59 3.93 -3.16 3.12
C LEU A 59 3.11 -3.07 4.41
N PRO A 60 2.08 -3.92 4.64
CA PRO A 60 1.31 -3.92 5.89
C PRO A 60 2.20 -4.17 7.11
N SER A 61 3.12 -5.13 7.00
CA SER A 61 4.06 -5.50 8.08
C SER A 61 5.03 -4.36 8.41
N ILE A 62 5.61 -3.71 7.39
CA ILE A 62 6.57 -2.61 7.59
C ILE A 62 5.88 -1.38 8.13
N CYS A 63 4.71 -1.05 7.60
CA CYS A 63 3.92 0.10 8.03
C CYS A 63 3.16 -0.15 9.34
N LYS A 64 3.23 -1.38 9.90
CA LYS A 64 2.45 -1.80 11.07
C LYS A 64 0.98 -1.46 10.95
N VAL A 65 0.45 -1.65 9.74
CA VAL A 65 -0.98 -1.54 9.50
C VAL A 65 -1.57 -2.84 9.98
N ASP A 66 -2.10 -2.83 11.20
CA ASP A 66 -2.79 -3.97 11.78
C ASP A 66 -3.99 -4.30 10.89
N THR A 67 -3.87 -5.40 10.15
CA THR A 67 -5.02 -6.08 9.58
C THR A 67 -5.65 -6.89 10.72
N ASP A 68 -6.28 -6.18 11.65
CA ASP A 68 -7.16 -6.78 12.65
C ASP A 68 -8.29 -7.53 11.89
N PRO A 69 -8.57 -8.80 12.23
CA PRO A 69 -9.47 -9.69 11.47
C PRO A 69 -10.94 -9.23 11.43
#